data_AF-A0A0F5IME7-F1
#
_entry.id   AF-A0A0F5IME7-F1
#
_cell.length_a   1.000
_cell.length_b   1.000
_cell.length_c   1.000
_cell.angle_alpha   90.00
_cell.angle_beta   90.00
_cell.angle_gamma   90.00
#
_symmetry.space_group_name_H-M   'P 1'
#
loop_
_entity.id
_entity.type
_entity.pdbx_description
1 polymer ?
#
loop_
_entity_poly.entity_id
_entity_poly.type
_entity_poly.pdbx_seq_one_letter_code
_entity_poly.pdbx_strand_id
1 'polypeptide(L)'
;MKTKSWFNLLFLLLCSIHLISCNSYLLSEKDREKEEEVEWYDSISDGVSFLQGNTLRFYYIDRNGNDLINLNNPATFPVSWWEDLDNPIEHTKDFSINQFFYNSSHNSIDYDAEEGLYYCTITAYGDEKQNTYSFPVHVNGSIDRMNITYKYTNDIFSSASPVYHKIVCWEYNGTYIYSDDDEYEYGKKVFIKKYDGKTIVSLSR
;
A
#
# COMPACT_ATOMS: atom_id res chain seq x y z
N MET A 1 -7.25 -3.76 -53.29
CA MET A 1 -7.14 -4.72 -52.17
C MET A 1 -6.54 -4.01 -50.97
N LYS A 2 -7.24 -4.03 -49.83
CA LYS A 2 -6.93 -3.29 -48.60
C LYS A 2 -5.91 -4.07 -47.76
N THR A 3 -4.74 -3.50 -47.50
CA THR A 3 -3.76 -3.99 -46.51
C THR A 3 -3.79 -3.09 -45.28
N LYS A 4 -4.84 -3.23 -44.47
CA LYS A 4 -4.91 -2.66 -43.11
C LYS A 4 -5.67 -3.64 -42.22
N SER A 5 -4.97 -4.61 -41.64
CA SER A 5 -5.56 -5.43 -40.56
C SER A 5 -4.55 -6.12 -39.64
N TRP A 6 -3.24 -6.02 -39.83
CA TRP A 6 -2.27 -6.73 -38.98
C TRP A 6 -1.48 -5.85 -38.01
N PHE A 7 -1.46 -4.53 -38.20
CA PHE A 7 -0.78 -3.63 -37.24
C PHE A 7 -1.61 -3.33 -35.98
N ASN A 8 -2.93 -3.45 -36.03
CA ASN A 8 -3.79 -3.17 -34.87
C ASN A 8 -3.91 -4.37 -33.91
N LEU A 9 -3.62 -5.59 -34.36
CA LEU A 9 -3.66 -6.77 -33.49
C LEU A 9 -2.38 -6.88 -32.64
N LEU A 10 -1.24 -6.39 -33.15
CA LEU A 10 0.03 -6.39 -32.43
C LEU A 10 0.06 -5.35 -31.29
N PHE A 11 -0.67 -4.23 -31.45
CA PHE A 11 -0.77 -3.20 -30.41
C PHE A 11 -1.68 -3.60 -29.25
N LEU A 12 -2.70 -4.42 -29.52
CA LEU A 12 -3.58 -4.98 -28.47
C LEU A 12 -2.89 -6.06 -27.62
N LEU A 13 -1.88 -6.75 -28.17
CA LEU A 13 -1.11 -7.78 -27.46
C LEU A 13 0.02 -7.22 -26.58
N LEU A 14 0.43 -5.96 -26.79
CA LEU A 14 1.43 -5.29 -25.96
C LEU A 14 0.82 -4.56 -24.74
N CYS A 15 -0.49 -4.28 -24.75
CA CYS A 15 -1.18 -3.71 -23.59
C CYS A 15 -1.54 -4.73 -22.49
N SER A 16 -1.44 -6.03 -22.76
CA SER A 16 -1.77 -7.08 -21.78
C SER A 16 -0.60 -7.52 -20.90
N ILE A 17 0.60 -6.95 -21.06
CA ILE A 17 1.80 -7.35 -20.29
C ILE A 17 2.03 -6.44 -19.06
N HIS A 18 1.06 -5.62 -18.67
CA HIS A 18 1.13 -4.79 -17.44
C HIS A 18 0.03 -5.14 -16.42
N LEU A 19 -0.58 -6.33 -16.52
CA LEU A 19 -1.54 -6.85 -15.55
C LEU A 19 -1.10 -8.21 -14.98
N ILE A 20 0.21 -8.42 -14.81
CA ILE A 20 0.72 -9.45 -13.90
C ILE A 20 0.88 -8.76 -12.55
N SER A 21 -0.24 -8.37 -11.95
CA SER A 21 -0.34 -8.05 -10.53
C SER A 21 -0.42 -9.36 -9.75
N CYS A 22 0.40 -9.49 -8.72
CA CYS A 22 0.47 -10.44 -7.59
C CYS A 22 0.03 -11.92 -7.68
N ASN A 23 -0.48 -12.41 -8.82
CA ASN A 23 -0.86 -13.82 -9.02
C ASN A 23 0.34 -14.73 -9.33
N SER A 24 1.53 -14.18 -9.55
CA SER A 24 2.71 -14.96 -9.96
C SER A 24 3.65 -15.36 -8.81
N TYR A 25 3.38 -14.97 -7.57
CA TYR A 25 4.26 -15.24 -6.42
C TYR A 25 4.01 -16.58 -5.72
N LEU A 26 3.02 -17.35 -6.18
CA LEU A 26 2.83 -18.73 -5.75
C LEU A 26 3.70 -19.62 -6.66
N LEU A 27 4.89 -19.97 -6.20
CA LEU A 27 5.54 -21.29 -6.33
C LEU A 27 7.07 -21.15 -6.22
N SER A 28 7.59 -21.40 -5.01
CA SER A 28 8.92 -21.96 -4.81
C SER A 28 8.77 -23.18 -3.90
N GLU A 29 8.39 -24.32 -4.49
CA GLU A 29 8.30 -25.63 -3.82
C GLU A 29 9.69 -26.27 -3.66
N LYS A 30 10.59 -25.61 -2.93
CA LYS A 30 11.82 -26.28 -2.52
C LYS A 30 12.09 -26.01 -1.06
N ASP A 31 12.10 -27.12 -0.31
CA ASP A 31 12.55 -27.27 1.07
C ASP A 31 11.47 -27.11 2.16
N ARG A 32 10.55 -28.09 2.28
CA ARG A 32 9.81 -28.32 3.54
C ARG A 32 10.03 -29.73 4.08
N GLU A 33 10.84 -29.82 5.13
CA GLU A 33 10.65 -30.83 6.18
C GLU A 33 9.24 -30.62 6.78
N LYS A 34 8.61 -31.69 7.27
CA LYS A 34 7.21 -31.70 7.74
C LYS A 34 7.00 -30.82 8.98
N GLU A 35 6.88 -29.52 8.77
CA GLU A 35 6.11 -28.64 9.63
C GLU A 35 4.62 -28.87 9.31
N GLU A 36 3.76 -28.84 10.32
CA GLU A 36 2.31 -28.85 10.09
C GLU A 36 1.97 -27.73 9.11
N GLU A 37 1.37 -28.09 7.97
CA GLU A 37 1.09 -27.12 6.92
C GLU A 37 0.00 -26.18 7.42
N VAL A 38 0.40 -24.96 7.80
CA VAL A 38 -0.52 -23.88 8.20
C VAL A 38 -1.57 -23.70 7.11
N GLU A 39 -2.84 -23.83 7.47
CA GLU A 39 -3.93 -23.64 6.52
C GLU A 39 -4.14 -22.15 6.29
N TRP A 40 -4.09 -21.74 5.01
CA TRP A 40 -4.29 -20.36 4.60
C TRP A 40 -5.59 -20.20 3.83
N TYR A 41 -6.37 -19.21 4.22
CA TYR A 41 -7.65 -18.87 3.61
C TYR A 41 -7.55 -17.54 2.88
N ASP A 42 -8.25 -17.43 1.74
CA ASP A 42 -8.41 -16.17 1.02
C ASP A 42 -9.52 -15.30 1.63
N SER A 43 -10.40 -15.87 2.44
CA SER A 43 -11.48 -15.16 3.13
C SER A 43 -12.05 -15.99 4.28
N ILE A 44 -12.66 -15.33 5.26
CA ILE A 44 -13.36 -15.90 6.41
C ILE A 44 -14.83 -15.44 6.36
N SER A 45 -15.79 -16.38 6.35
CA SER A 45 -17.20 -16.07 6.06
C SER A 45 -17.86 -15.13 7.08
N ASP A 46 -17.47 -15.25 8.35
CA ASP A 46 -17.92 -14.47 9.50
C ASP A 46 -16.86 -13.46 9.95
N GLY A 47 -15.90 -13.16 9.08
CA GLY A 47 -14.78 -12.27 9.35
C GLY A 47 -15.19 -10.82 9.62
N VAL A 48 -14.23 -10.01 10.06
CA VAL A 48 -14.43 -8.60 10.41
C VAL A 48 -13.45 -7.68 9.68
N SER A 49 -13.78 -6.39 9.62
CA SER A 49 -12.84 -5.35 9.20
C SER A 49 -11.75 -5.17 10.26
N PHE A 50 -10.52 -4.93 9.83
CA PHE A 50 -9.37 -4.82 10.72
C PHE A 50 -8.39 -3.73 10.24
N LEU A 51 -7.51 -3.36 11.16
CA LEU A 51 -6.42 -2.42 10.97
C LEU A 51 -5.12 -3.09 11.41
N GLN A 52 -4.10 -3.07 10.55
CA GLN A 52 -2.81 -3.67 10.82
C GLN A 52 -1.70 -2.62 10.71
N GLY A 53 -0.91 -2.49 11.79
CA GLY A 53 0.30 -1.67 11.78
C GLY A 53 1.37 -2.26 10.85
N ASN A 54 2.21 -1.42 10.27
CA ASN A 54 3.30 -1.83 9.40
C ASN A 54 4.48 -0.86 9.54
N THR A 55 5.57 -1.15 8.82
CA THR A 55 6.81 -0.35 8.88
C THR A 55 7.12 0.38 7.57
N LEU A 56 6.20 0.40 6.59
CA LEU A 56 6.42 1.07 5.32
C LEU A 56 6.51 2.59 5.51
N ARG A 57 7.49 3.19 4.83
CA ARG A 57 7.73 4.63 4.85
C ARG A 57 7.40 5.22 3.49
N PHE A 58 6.31 5.98 3.42
CA PHE A 58 5.87 6.64 2.19
C PHE A 58 6.41 8.06 2.12
N TYR A 59 7.37 8.29 1.22
CA TYR A 59 7.95 9.61 0.96
C TYR A 59 7.24 10.26 -0.21
N TYR A 60 6.57 11.39 0.02
CA TYR A 60 5.88 12.13 -1.03
C TYR A 60 6.78 13.25 -1.52
N ILE A 61 7.24 13.16 -2.77
CA ILE A 61 8.29 14.06 -3.29
C ILE A 61 7.91 14.72 -4.62
N ASP A 62 8.45 15.91 -4.85
CA ASP A 62 8.28 16.66 -6.09
C ASP A 62 9.19 16.13 -7.23
N ARG A 63 9.19 16.81 -8.38
CA ARG A 63 10.05 16.46 -9.52
C ARG A 63 11.55 16.44 -9.16
N ASN A 64 11.97 17.31 -8.25
CA ASN A 64 13.37 17.51 -7.86
C ASN A 64 13.76 16.65 -6.64
N GLY A 65 12.82 15.91 -6.06
CA GLY A 65 13.05 15.07 -4.90
C GLY A 65 12.94 15.81 -3.56
N ASN A 66 12.28 16.97 -3.53
CA ASN A 66 11.97 17.70 -2.30
C ASN A 66 10.67 17.17 -1.68
N ASP A 67 10.54 17.30 -0.36
CA ASP A 67 9.30 16.98 0.35
C ASP A 67 8.09 17.73 -0.21
N LEU A 68 7.03 16.97 -0.41
CA LEU A 68 5.68 17.52 -0.59
C LEU A 68 4.93 17.64 0.74
N ILE A 69 5.43 17.03 1.83
CA ILE A 69 4.86 17.15 3.17
C ILE A 69 5.47 18.39 3.84
N ASN A 70 4.61 19.28 4.34
CA ASN A 70 5.00 20.45 5.10
C ASN A 70 4.25 20.50 6.42
N LEU A 71 4.95 20.30 7.54
CA LEU A 71 4.37 20.28 8.88
C LEU A 71 3.60 21.56 9.27
N ASN A 72 3.90 22.70 8.64
CA ASN A 72 3.19 23.96 8.87
C ASN A 72 1.94 24.13 7.99
N ASN A 73 1.67 23.18 7.10
CA ASN A 73 0.52 23.20 6.20
C ASN A 73 -0.14 21.81 6.14
N PRO A 74 -1.13 21.53 7.03
CA PRO A 74 -1.81 20.23 7.09
C PRO A 74 -2.49 19.79 5.78
N ALA A 75 -2.80 20.73 4.87
CA ALA A 75 -3.35 20.39 3.55
C ALA A 75 -2.39 19.56 2.67
N THR A 76 -1.11 19.49 3.07
CA THR A 76 -0.08 18.68 2.39
C THR A 76 0.02 17.26 2.90
N PHE A 77 -0.66 16.92 4.00
CA PHE A 77 -0.53 15.62 4.64
C PHE A 77 -1.27 14.53 3.84
N PRO A 78 -0.67 13.34 3.65
CA PRO A 78 -1.35 12.21 3.05
C PRO A 78 -2.44 11.65 3.97
N VAL A 79 -3.69 11.61 3.53
CA VAL A 79 -4.82 11.11 4.33
C VAL A 79 -5.38 9.84 3.71
N SER A 80 -5.22 8.71 4.39
CA SER A 80 -5.86 7.45 4.03
C SER A 80 -7.22 7.29 4.70
N TRP A 81 -8.20 6.71 4.03
CA TRP A 81 -9.48 6.38 4.66
C TRP A 81 -10.13 5.20 3.99
N TRP A 82 -11.16 4.63 4.61
CA TRP A 82 -11.93 3.51 4.06
C TRP A 82 -12.60 3.85 2.71
N GLU A 83 -12.97 5.11 2.53
CA GLU A 83 -13.73 5.62 1.39
C GLU A 83 -13.16 6.96 0.91
N ASP A 84 -13.56 7.39 -0.29
CA ASP A 84 -13.20 8.71 -0.82
C ASP A 84 -13.75 9.82 0.09
N LEU A 85 -12.92 10.84 0.36
CA LEU A 85 -13.26 11.92 1.27
C LEU A 85 -13.55 13.19 0.48
N ASP A 86 -14.71 13.80 0.75
CA ASP A 86 -15.05 15.13 0.20
C ASP A 86 -14.08 16.22 0.68
N ASN A 87 -13.61 16.11 1.93
CA ASN A 87 -12.72 17.09 2.54
C ASN A 87 -11.63 16.44 3.43
N PRO A 88 -10.53 15.93 2.84
CA PRO A 88 -9.51 15.19 3.58
C PRO A 88 -8.80 16.04 4.64
N ILE A 89 -8.81 17.37 4.53
CA ILE A 89 -8.15 18.24 5.52
C ILE A 89 -8.78 18.14 6.92
N GLU A 90 -10.06 17.77 7.01
CA GLU A 90 -10.75 17.58 8.29
C GLU A 90 -10.09 16.49 9.14
N HIS A 91 -9.53 15.47 8.48
CA HIS A 91 -8.83 14.34 9.10
C HIS A 91 -7.41 14.68 9.54
N THR A 92 -6.93 15.90 9.31
CA THR A 92 -5.60 16.34 9.77
C THR A 92 -5.67 17.21 11.04
N LYS A 93 -6.89 17.55 11.50
CA LYS A 93 -7.12 18.51 12.58
C LYS A 93 -6.65 18.03 13.95
N ASP A 94 -6.59 16.72 14.15
CA ASP A 94 -6.09 16.08 15.35
C ASP A 94 -4.57 15.93 15.36
N PHE A 95 -3.87 16.37 14.30
CA PHE A 95 -2.41 16.33 14.25
C PHE A 95 -1.80 17.12 15.42
N SER A 96 -0.91 16.44 16.13
CA SER A 96 -0.09 17.02 17.19
C SER A 96 1.37 16.70 16.95
N ILE A 97 2.20 17.74 16.89
CA ILE A 97 3.65 17.61 16.67
C ILE A 97 4.37 16.77 17.75
N ASN A 98 3.74 16.58 18.91
CA ASN A 98 4.29 15.76 20.00
C ASN A 98 3.93 14.27 19.88
N GLN A 99 2.90 13.95 19.09
CA GLN A 99 2.42 12.58 18.92
C GLN A 99 2.73 12.04 17.51
N PHE A 100 2.89 12.91 16.52
CA PHE A 100 3.15 12.58 15.11
C PHE A 100 2.06 11.76 14.40
N PHE A 101 1.03 11.33 15.13
CA PHE A 101 -0.19 10.69 14.61
C PHE A 101 -1.26 11.74 14.28
N TYR A 102 -2.11 11.40 13.31
CA TYR A 102 -3.31 12.15 12.93
C TYR A 102 -4.31 11.19 12.28
N ASN A 103 -5.48 11.72 11.91
CA ASN A 103 -6.55 10.95 11.29
C ASN A 103 -6.96 9.77 12.18
N SER A 104 -7.22 10.03 13.47
CA SER A 104 -7.55 9.00 14.48
C SER A 104 -6.49 7.89 14.56
N SER A 105 -5.21 8.26 14.40
CA SER A 105 -4.04 7.35 14.38
C SER A 105 -3.98 6.38 13.20
N HIS A 106 -4.74 6.62 12.13
CA HIS A 106 -4.59 5.88 10.88
C HIS A 106 -3.33 6.28 10.10
N ASN A 107 -2.81 7.47 10.38
CA ASN A 107 -1.61 8.00 9.74
C ASN A 107 -0.64 8.55 10.77
N SER A 108 0.65 8.52 10.44
CA SER A 108 1.67 9.28 11.15
C SER A 108 2.64 9.94 10.17
N ILE A 109 3.28 11.03 10.59
CA ILE A 109 4.37 11.67 9.85
C ILE A 109 5.60 11.75 10.74
N ASP A 110 6.75 11.32 10.25
CA ASP A 110 8.02 11.41 10.97
C ASP A 110 9.15 11.81 10.01
N TYR A 111 10.28 12.26 10.55
CA TYR A 111 11.41 12.76 9.79
C TYR A 111 12.51 11.72 9.69
N ASP A 112 12.87 11.36 8.46
CA ASP A 112 14.02 10.51 8.18
C ASP A 112 15.25 11.39 7.92
N ALA A 113 16.14 11.45 8.91
CA ALA A 113 17.37 12.23 8.82
C ALA A 113 18.37 11.70 7.79
N GLU A 114 18.30 10.41 7.42
CA GLU A 114 19.14 9.83 6.37
C GLU A 114 18.72 10.33 4.99
N GLU A 115 17.40 10.36 4.75
CA GLU A 115 16.84 10.86 3.48
C GLU A 115 16.77 12.39 3.42
N GLY A 116 16.75 13.05 4.59
CA GLY A 116 16.44 14.46 4.70
C GLY A 116 15.01 14.78 4.28
N LEU A 117 14.08 13.86 4.53
CA LEU A 117 12.69 13.93 4.09
C LEU A 117 11.72 13.52 5.20
N TYR A 118 10.51 14.05 5.15
CA TYR A 118 9.39 13.52 5.92
C TYR A 118 8.81 12.28 5.22
N TYR A 119 8.47 11.26 6.00
CA TYR A 119 7.71 10.12 5.53
C TYR A 119 6.38 10.03 6.28
N CYS A 120 5.38 9.48 5.59
CA CYS A 120 4.11 9.10 6.19
C CYS A 120 4.08 7.60 6.40
N THR A 121 3.53 7.14 7.53
CA THR A 121 3.08 5.75 7.68
C THR A 121 1.56 5.70 7.56
N ILE A 122 1.06 4.65 6.92
CA ILE A 122 -0.36 4.45 6.66
C ILE A 122 -0.74 3.08 7.21
N THR A 123 -1.73 3.01 8.08
CA THR A 123 -2.25 1.73 8.57
C THR A 123 -2.76 0.87 7.41
N ALA A 124 -2.49 -0.43 7.46
CA ALA A 124 -3.00 -1.37 6.47
C ALA A 124 -4.45 -1.71 6.80
N TYR A 125 -5.38 -1.39 5.89
CA TYR A 125 -6.81 -1.64 6.05
C TYR A 125 -7.17 -2.99 5.43
N GLY A 126 -8.02 -3.76 6.11
CA GLY A 126 -8.48 -5.05 5.60
C GLY A 126 -9.89 -5.40 6.05
N ASP A 127 -10.44 -6.43 5.40
CA ASP A 127 -11.70 -7.07 5.78
C ASP A 127 -11.55 -8.56 5.51
N GLU A 128 -11.62 -9.37 6.57
CA GLU A 128 -11.41 -10.81 6.50
C GLU A 128 -12.39 -11.52 5.55
N LYS A 129 -13.52 -10.91 5.18
CA LYS A 129 -14.48 -11.50 4.23
C LYS A 129 -14.01 -11.47 2.78
N GLN A 130 -12.92 -10.79 2.48
CA GLN A 130 -12.37 -10.66 1.13
C GLN A 130 -10.85 -10.74 1.15
N ASN A 131 -10.26 -11.25 0.08
CA ASN A 131 -8.81 -11.35 0.02
C ASN A 131 -8.13 -10.01 -0.26
N THR A 132 -8.80 -9.08 -0.94
CA THR A 132 -8.22 -7.81 -1.37
C THR A 132 -9.05 -6.65 -0.83
N TYR A 133 -8.40 -5.73 -0.16
CA TYR A 133 -8.99 -4.48 0.31
C TYR A 133 -8.39 -3.30 -0.45
N SER A 134 -9.25 -2.43 -0.99
CA SER A 134 -8.85 -1.23 -1.72
C SER A 134 -9.29 0.02 -0.97
N PHE A 135 -8.40 1.01 -0.86
CA PHE A 135 -8.71 2.26 -0.16
C PHE A 135 -7.95 3.45 -0.76
N PRO A 136 -8.53 4.66 -0.70
CA PRO A 136 -7.88 5.87 -1.21
C PRO A 136 -6.84 6.46 -0.25
N VAL A 137 -5.89 7.17 -0.84
CA VAL A 137 -4.99 8.10 -0.14
C VAL A 137 -5.06 9.46 -0.83
N HIS A 138 -5.46 10.47 -0.09
CA HIS A 138 -5.59 11.85 -0.55
C HIS A 138 -4.31 12.61 -0.22
N VAL A 139 -3.66 13.19 -1.23
CA VAL A 139 -2.43 13.97 -1.02
C VAL A 139 -2.32 15.06 -2.07
N ASN A 140 -2.09 16.31 -1.62
CA ASN A 140 -1.89 17.48 -2.46
C ASN A 140 -2.93 17.63 -3.59
N GLY A 141 -4.20 17.43 -3.27
CA GLY A 141 -5.32 17.58 -4.21
C GLY A 141 -5.48 16.45 -5.23
N SER A 142 -4.76 15.34 -5.06
CA SER A 142 -4.91 14.12 -5.86
C SER A 142 -5.30 12.93 -4.99
N ILE A 143 -5.94 11.95 -5.61
CA ILE A 143 -6.36 10.70 -4.96
C ILE A 143 -5.58 9.56 -5.62
N ASP A 144 -4.78 8.86 -4.84
CA ASP A 144 -4.11 7.63 -5.21
C ASP A 144 -4.84 6.43 -4.56
N ARG A 145 -4.60 5.22 -5.05
CA ARG A 145 -5.29 3.99 -4.62
C ARG A 145 -4.30 2.98 -4.07
N MET A 146 -4.60 2.47 -2.88
CA MET A 146 -3.93 1.34 -2.28
C MET A 146 -4.75 0.08 -2.54
N ASN A 147 -4.09 -1.02 -2.84
CA ASN A 147 -4.69 -2.35 -2.83
C ASN A 147 -3.82 -3.25 -1.95
N ILE A 148 -4.42 -3.92 -0.97
CA ILE A 148 -3.73 -4.89 -0.13
C ILE A 148 -4.43 -6.22 -0.27
N THR A 149 -3.69 -7.23 -0.71
CA THR A 149 -4.11 -8.63 -0.74
C THR A 149 -3.58 -9.34 0.48
N TYR A 150 -4.47 -10.06 1.15
CA TYR A 150 -4.22 -10.79 2.37
C TYR A 150 -4.43 -12.29 2.19
N LYS A 151 -3.77 -13.04 3.06
CA LYS A 151 -4.17 -14.39 3.43
C LYS A 151 -4.37 -14.48 4.93
N TYR A 152 -5.26 -15.38 5.34
CA TYR A 152 -5.70 -15.52 6.72
C TYR A 152 -5.39 -16.90 7.25
N THR A 153 -5.11 -17.01 8.55
CA THR A 153 -5.01 -18.31 9.23
C THR A 153 -5.41 -18.17 10.70
N ASN A 154 -6.01 -19.22 11.25
CA ASN A 154 -6.34 -19.34 12.67
C ASN A 154 -5.32 -20.21 13.42
N ASP A 155 -4.34 -20.77 12.71
CA ASP A 155 -3.36 -21.71 13.26
C ASP A 155 -2.17 -20.96 13.88
N ILE A 156 -1.99 -19.69 13.54
CA ILE A 156 -0.97 -18.82 14.12
C ILE A 156 -1.61 -17.99 15.24
N PHE A 157 -1.24 -18.29 16.48
CA PHE A 157 -1.72 -17.56 17.63
C PHE A 157 -1.16 -16.13 17.65
N SER A 158 -2.05 -15.15 17.53
CA SER A 158 -1.78 -13.76 17.88
C SER A 158 -2.50 -13.42 19.19
N SER A 159 -1.81 -12.76 20.12
CA SER A 159 -2.44 -12.27 21.36
C SER A 159 -3.46 -11.15 21.12
N ALA A 160 -3.45 -10.54 19.93
CA ALA A 160 -4.29 -9.40 19.57
C ALA A 160 -5.51 -9.77 18.71
N SER A 161 -5.50 -10.93 18.03
CA SER A 161 -6.56 -11.36 17.13
C SER A 161 -6.62 -12.89 17.04
N PRO A 162 -7.81 -13.50 17.00
CA PRO A 162 -7.96 -14.94 16.75
C PRO A 162 -7.54 -15.33 15.33
N VAL A 163 -7.44 -14.36 14.42
CA VAL A 163 -7.03 -14.52 13.03
C VAL A 163 -5.69 -13.80 12.82
N TYR A 164 -4.73 -14.48 12.22
CA TYR A 164 -3.52 -13.86 11.70
C TYR A 164 -3.74 -13.39 10.27
N HIS A 165 -3.40 -12.13 10.00
CA HIS A 165 -3.50 -11.50 8.68
C HIS A 165 -2.10 -11.34 8.08
N LYS A 166 -1.85 -12.01 6.97
CA LYS A 166 -0.59 -11.89 6.21
C LYS A 166 -0.80 -11.01 5.00
N ILE A 167 0.03 -9.99 4.82
CA ILE A 167 0.07 -9.19 3.59
C ILE A 167 0.86 -9.96 2.53
N VAL A 168 0.15 -10.57 1.57
CA VAL A 168 0.80 -11.27 0.45
C VAL A 168 1.11 -10.34 -0.72
N CYS A 169 0.47 -9.17 -0.76
CA CYS A 169 0.75 -8.15 -1.75
C CYS A 169 0.18 -6.80 -1.31
N TRP A 170 0.98 -5.75 -1.38
CA TRP A 170 0.52 -4.37 -1.27
C TRP A 170 0.95 -3.63 -2.53
N GLU A 171 0.00 -2.96 -3.17
CA GLU A 171 0.22 -2.10 -4.32
C GLU A 171 -0.19 -0.64 -4.05
N TYR A 172 0.56 0.27 -4.65
CA TYR A 172 0.25 1.70 -4.74
C TYR A 172 0.01 2.06 -6.20
N ASN A 173 -1.21 2.46 -6.55
CA ASN A 173 -1.64 2.71 -7.94
C ASN A 173 -1.30 1.54 -8.90
N GLY A 174 -1.38 0.30 -8.41
CA GLY A 174 -1.06 -0.91 -9.17
C GLY A 174 0.44 -1.23 -9.28
N THR A 175 1.32 -0.44 -8.64
CA THR A 175 2.73 -0.78 -8.49
C THR A 175 2.93 -1.57 -7.20
N TYR A 176 3.48 -2.77 -7.28
CA TYR A 176 3.88 -3.56 -6.10
C TYR A 176 4.88 -2.81 -5.22
N ILE A 177 4.63 -2.79 -3.91
CA ILE A 177 5.51 -2.15 -2.93
C ILE A 177 5.98 -3.09 -1.83
N TYR A 178 5.20 -4.11 -1.46
CA TYR A 178 5.50 -4.91 -0.27
C TYR A 178 4.74 -6.25 -0.21
N SER A 179 5.36 -7.23 0.42
CA SER A 179 4.74 -8.42 1.02
C SER A 179 5.48 -8.80 2.29
N ASP A 180 4.79 -9.45 3.24
CA ASP A 180 5.43 -10.10 4.40
C ASP A 180 6.40 -11.23 4.02
N ASP A 181 6.33 -11.73 2.77
CA ASP A 181 7.28 -12.70 2.20
C ASP A 181 8.51 -12.06 1.56
N ASP A 182 8.55 -10.72 1.43
CA ASP A 182 9.77 -10.04 1.00
C ASP A 182 10.88 -10.29 2.03
N GLU A 183 12.15 -10.23 1.58
CA GLU A 183 13.28 -10.21 2.50
C GLU A 183 13.06 -9.07 3.51
N TYR A 184 13.15 -9.39 4.81
CA TYR A 184 12.72 -8.49 5.88
C TYR A 184 13.54 -7.20 5.88
N GLU A 185 12.99 -6.15 5.28
CA GLU A 185 13.52 -4.80 5.30
C GLU A 185 12.65 -3.95 6.24
N TYR A 186 13.05 -3.90 7.51
CA TYR A 186 12.43 -2.99 8.46
C TYR A 186 12.53 -1.55 7.95
N GLY A 187 11.39 -0.86 7.82
CA GLY A 187 11.40 0.52 7.35
C GLY A 187 11.50 0.67 5.83
N LYS A 188 11.06 -0.32 5.05
CA LYS A 188 11.08 -0.29 3.57
C LYS A 188 10.56 1.05 3.03
N LYS A 189 11.39 1.68 2.19
CA LYS A 189 11.17 3.03 1.67
C LYS A 189 10.38 2.98 0.36
N VAL A 190 9.30 3.75 0.28
CA VAL A 190 8.46 3.86 -0.92
C VAL A 190 8.38 5.34 -1.32
N PHE A 191 8.96 5.67 -2.47
CA PHE A 191 8.98 7.03 -2.99
C PHE A 191 7.81 7.26 -3.95
N ILE A 192 6.93 8.19 -3.57
CA ILE A 192 5.77 8.62 -4.32
C ILE A 192 6.07 9.99 -4.93
N LYS A 193 6.58 9.95 -6.17
CA LYS A 193 6.96 11.16 -6.90
C LYS A 193 5.77 11.73 -7.65
N LYS A 194 5.38 12.96 -7.31
CA LYS A 194 4.18 13.63 -7.86
C LYS A 194 4.52 14.95 -8.54
N TYR A 195 4.17 15.07 -9.81
CA TYR A 195 4.34 16.30 -10.60
C TYR A 195 3.50 16.24 -11.88
N ASP A 196 3.05 17.40 -12.39
CA ASP A 196 2.24 17.52 -13.62
C ASP A 196 1.02 16.58 -13.68
N GLY A 197 0.37 16.34 -12.54
CA GLY A 197 -0.77 15.43 -12.44
C GLY A 197 -0.42 13.94 -12.60
N LYS A 198 0.86 13.57 -12.53
CA LYS A 198 1.34 12.19 -12.57
C LYS A 198 1.81 11.74 -11.20
N THR A 199 1.60 10.47 -10.90
CA THR A 199 2.18 9.75 -9.76
C THR A 199 3.12 8.68 -10.29
N ILE A 200 4.35 8.64 -9.79
CA ILE A 200 5.34 7.59 -10.06
C ILE A 200 5.73 6.97 -8.72
N VAL A 201 5.64 5.65 -8.63
CA VAL A 201 6.02 4.89 -7.43
C VAL A 201 7.34 4.18 -7.67
N SER A 202 8.26 4.26 -6.71
CA SER A 202 9.58 3.64 -6.77
C SER A 202 10.02 3.16 -5.40
N LEU A 203 10.82 2.07 -5.37
CA LEU A 203 11.49 1.57 -4.16
C LEU A 203 12.92 2.12 -4.01
N SER A 204 13.36 2.93 -4.98
CA SER A 204 14.60 3.69 -4.94
C SER A 204 14.32 5.16 -5.22
N ARG A 205 15.16 6.04 -4.67
CA ARG A 205 15.05 7.49 -4.87
C ARG A 205 15.36 7.91 -6.32
#